data_AF-A0A2N5IAC5-F1
#
_entry.id   AF-A0A2N5IAC5-F1
#
_cell.length_a   1.000
_cell.length_b   1.000
_cell.length_c   1.000
_cell.angle_alpha   90.00
_cell.angle_beta   90.00
_cell.angle_gamma   90.00
#
_symmetry.space_group_name_H-M   'P 1'
#
loop_
_entity.id
_entity.type
_entity.pdbx_description
1 polymer ?
#
loop_
_entity_poly.entity_id
_entity_poly.type
_entity_poly.pdbx_seq_one_letter_code
_entity_poly.pdbx_strand_id
1 'polypeptide(L)'
;MNEITRILSEEIKIFLKEYQLQKPLYINSGHCKTFSERVKRKFPKAEIIHVDQFYQMPTMYAIDYTNFNNVGTWRYKKLAQLNNGNNTIPKVFDKLLMTPFHQWIYYEGKHYDAEEINGVENLFDLPYFQDYIKAEENPESTLIERTNKESLRRMIGI
;
A
#
# COMPACT_ATOMS: atom_id res chain seq x y z
N MET A 1 24.66 4.31 -5.01
CA MET A 1 23.24 4.62 -4.71
C MET A 1 22.64 5.26 -5.95
N ASN A 2 21.55 4.73 -6.49
CA ASN A 2 20.89 5.33 -7.66
C ASN A 2 20.20 6.66 -7.27
N GLU A 3 19.79 7.44 -8.27
CA GLU A 3 19.22 8.78 -8.05
C GLU A 3 17.94 8.75 -7.20
N ILE A 4 17.04 7.79 -7.46
CA ILE A 4 15.77 7.65 -6.74
C ILE A 4 15.97 7.30 -5.26
N THR A 5 16.87 6.37 -4.94
CA THR A 5 17.21 5.99 -3.56
C THR A 5 17.80 7.17 -2.79
N ARG A 6 18.63 8.01 -3.43
CA ARG A 6 19.16 9.24 -2.81
C ARG A 6 18.01 10.20 -2.46
N ILE A 7 17.11 10.45 -3.42
CA ILE A 7 15.97 11.36 -3.24
C ILE A 7 15.03 10.84 -2.13
N LEU A 8 14.73 9.54 -2.13
CA LEU A 8 13.93 8.91 -1.07
C LEU A 8 14.59 9.09 0.30
N SER A 9 15.89 8.80 0.43
CA SER A 9 16.61 8.95 1.70
C SER A 9 16.59 10.40 2.22
N GLU A 10 16.73 11.38 1.33
CA GLU A 10 16.63 12.80 1.67
C GLU A 10 15.21 13.19 2.09
N GLU A 11 14.18 12.80 1.33
CA GLU A 11 12.79 13.10 1.67
C GLU A 11 12.35 12.44 2.97
N ILE A 12 12.77 11.20 3.24
CA ILE A 12 12.47 10.53 4.51
C ILE A 12 13.00 11.35 5.67
N LYS A 13 14.29 11.78 5.63
CA LYS A 13 14.88 12.61 6.69
C LYS A 13 14.12 13.92 6.89
N ILE A 14 13.68 14.54 5.80
CA ILE A 14 12.87 15.77 5.85
C ILE A 14 11.53 15.49 6.52
N PHE A 15 10.80 14.46 6.12
CA PHE A 15 9.51 14.10 6.71
C PHE A 15 9.62 13.73 8.19
N LEU A 16 10.61 12.93 8.57
CA LEU A 16 10.82 12.56 9.96
C LEU A 16 11.02 13.80 10.84
N LYS A 17 11.77 14.79 10.35
CA LYS A 17 11.96 16.06 11.04
C LYS A 17 10.71 16.95 11.04
N GLU A 18 10.09 17.14 9.87
CA GLU A 18 8.96 18.05 9.66
C GLU A 18 7.72 17.64 10.46
N TYR A 19 7.44 16.33 10.50
CA TYR A 19 6.28 15.75 11.18
C TYR A 19 6.62 15.13 12.55
N GLN A 20 7.86 15.31 13.03
CA GLN A 20 8.36 14.76 14.30
C GLN A 20 8.14 13.24 14.43
N LEU A 21 8.33 12.52 13.33
CA LEU A 21 8.15 11.08 13.25
C LEU A 21 9.45 10.36 13.63
N GLN A 22 9.33 9.25 14.34
CA GLN A 22 10.50 8.50 14.81
C GLN A 22 11.06 7.53 13.76
N LYS A 23 10.22 7.04 12.86
CA LYS A 23 10.53 5.95 11.92
C LYS A 23 9.79 6.12 10.59
N PRO A 24 10.35 5.60 9.48
CA PRO A 24 9.71 5.71 8.16
C PRO A 24 8.32 5.04 8.08
N LEU A 25 8.05 3.99 8.88
CA LEU A 25 6.73 3.38 9.01
C LEU A 25 5.60 4.39 9.25
N TYR A 26 5.85 5.45 10.02
CA TYR A 26 4.84 6.46 10.30
C TYR A 26 4.54 7.35 9.10
N ILE A 27 5.46 7.44 8.13
CA ILE A 27 5.19 8.07 6.83
C ILE A 27 4.17 7.21 6.08
N ASN A 28 4.40 5.90 6.01
CA ASN A 28 3.49 4.96 5.35
C ASN A 28 2.11 4.86 6.01
N SER A 29 2.01 5.21 7.29
CA SER A 29 0.79 5.13 8.11
C SER A 29 -0.08 6.41 8.13
N GLY A 30 0.22 7.41 7.31
CA GLY A 30 -0.60 8.65 7.28
C GLY A 30 -0.12 9.75 6.34
N HIS A 31 1.12 9.68 5.87
CA HIS A 31 1.74 10.70 5.02
C HIS A 31 2.20 10.16 3.66
N CYS A 32 1.87 8.92 3.31
CA CYS A 32 2.31 8.23 2.08
C CYS A 32 1.97 9.02 0.81
N LYS A 33 0.79 9.66 0.76
CA LYS A 33 0.37 10.52 -0.34
C LYS A 33 1.29 11.73 -0.52
N THR A 34 1.43 12.55 0.51
CA THR A 34 2.26 13.77 0.46
C THR A 34 3.73 13.42 0.22
N PHE A 35 4.21 12.32 0.80
CA PHE A 35 5.56 11.82 0.61
C PHE A 35 5.85 11.46 -0.85
N SER A 36 5.03 10.58 -1.44
CA SER A 36 5.20 10.15 -2.83
C SER A 36 5.02 11.32 -3.83
N GLU A 37 4.12 12.27 -3.56
CA GLU A 37 4.00 13.50 -4.36
C GLU A 37 5.28 14.37 -4.31
N ARG A 38 5.94 14.48 -3.14
CA ARG A 38 7.22 15.20 -3.01
C ARG A 38 8.36 14.48 -3.74
N VAL A 39 8.44 13.15 -3.61
CA VAL A 39 9.41 12.35 -4.34
C VAL A 39 9.20 12.50 -5.85
N LYS A 40 7.96 12.41 -6.35
CA LYS A 40 7.62 12.59 -7.77
C LYS A 40 8.00 13.98 -8.29
N ARG A 41 7.82 15.05 -7.50
CA ARG A 41 8.26 16.40 -7.88
C ARG A 41 9.78 16.50 -8.06
N LYS A 42 10.55 15.81 -7.21
CA LYS A 42 12.03 15.78 -7.29
C LYS A 42 12.56 14.77 -8.31
N PHE A 43 11.79 13.72 -8.58
CA PHE A 43 12.12 12.67 -9.52
C PHE A 43 10.96 12.43 -10.51
N PRO A 44 10.80 13.30 -11.53
CA PRO A 44 9.64 13.25 -12.43
C PRO A 44 9.49 11.98 -13.25
N LYS A 45 10.51 11.13 -13.31
CA LYS A 45 10.47 9.83 -14.02
C LYS A 45 9.75 8.73 -13.25
N ALA A 46 9.59 8.85 -11.94
CA ALA A 46 8.83 7.90 -11.13
C ALA A 46 7.34 7.92 -11.48
N GLU A 47 6.63 6.81 -11.29
CA GLU A 47 5.17 6.76 -11.30
C GLU A 47 4.65 6.71 -9.87
N ILE A 48 3.51 7.36 -9.61
CA ILE A 48 2.79 7.18 -8.35
C ILE A 48 1.78 6.07 -8.56
N ILE A 49 1.88 5.04 -7.72
CA ILE A 49 0.99 3.89 -7.73
C ILE A 49 0.10 3.96 -6.49
N HIS A 50 -1.15 3.56 -6.67
CA HIS A 50 -2.13 3.44 -5.60
C HIS A 50 -2.74 2.05 -5.64
N VAL A 51 -3.14 1.55 -4.46
CA VAL A 51 -3.76 0.24 -4.36
C VAL A 51 -5.05 0.12 -5.19
N ASP A 52 -5.80 1.22 -5.31
CA ASP A 52 -7.05 1.31 -6.08
C ASP A 52 -6.85 1.08 -7.60
N GLN A 53 -5.61 1.19 -8.09
CA GLN A 53 -5.29 0.84 -9.48
C GLN A 53 -5.36 -0.68 -9.71
N PHE A 54 -5.21 -1.47 -8.65
CA PHE A 54 -5.27 -2.93 -8.68
C PHE A 54 -6.59 -3.48 -8.14
N TYR A 55 -7.32 -2.71 -7.35
CA TYR A 55 -8.54 -3.17 -6.69
C TYR A 55 -9.74 -2.33 -7.09
N GLN A 56 -10.72 -2.97 -7.73
CA GLN A 56 -11.98 -2.32 -8.08
C GLN A 56 -13.03 -2.64 -7.02
N MET A 57 -13.54 -1.61 -6.34
CA MET A 57 -14.69 -1.76 -5.47
C MET A 57 -15.93 -2.22 -6.27
N PRO A 58 -16.78 -3.07 -5.67
CA PRO A 58 -18.06 -3.40 -6.28
C PRO A 58 -18.95 -2.16 -6.29
N THR A 59 -19.95 -2.15 -7.16
CA THR A 59 -21.03 -1.15 -7.01
C THR A 59 -21.75 -1.39 -5.69
N MET A 60 -22.32 -0.33 -5.09
CA MET A 60 -23.03 -0.45 -3.80
C MET A 60 -24.14 -1.52 -3.82
N TYR A 61 -24.74 -1.78 -4.98
CA TYR A 61 -25.78 -2.78 -5.19
C TYR A 61 -25.26 -4.22 -5.27
N ALA A 62 -23.96 -4.41 -5.46
CA ALA A 62 -23.31 -5.72 -5.53
C ALA A 62 -22.64 -6.13 -4.19
N ILE A 63 -22.72 -5.29 -3.16
CA ILE A 63 -22.21 -5.60 -1.83
C ILE A 63 -23.20 -6.56 -1.15
N ASP A 64 -22.71 -7.75 -0.81
CA ASP A 64 -23.41 -8.63 0.12
C ASP A 64 -23.21 -8.12 1.55
N TYR A 65 -24.22 -7.45 2.10
CA TYR A 65 -24.20 -6.93 3.47
C TYR A 65 -24.20 -8.03 4.55
N THR A 66 -24.31 -9.30 4.16
CA THR A 66 -24.18 -10.45 5.05
C THR A 66 -22.80 -11.12 4.96
N ASN A 67 -22.00 -10.79 3.93
CA ASN A 67 -20.65 -11.31 3.73
C ASN A 67 -19.69 -10.21 3.21
N PHE A 68 -18.97 -9.61 4.14
CA PHE A 68 -18.12 -8.45 3.92
C PHE A 68 -16.69 -8.78 3.47
N ASN A 69 -16.36 -10.04 3.18
CA ASN A 69 -14.98 -10.41 2.85
C ASN A 69 -14.68 -10.18 1.37
N ASN A 70 -13.59 -9.44 1.07
CA ASN A 70 -13.09 -9.17 -0.28
C ASN A 70 -14.18 -8.65 -1.23
N VAL A 71 -14.82 -7.54 -0.87
CA VAL A 71 -15.99 -7.07 -1.63
C VAL A 71 -15.66 -6.66 -3.07
N GLY A 72 -14.39 -6.46 -3.43
CA GLY A 72 -13.94 -5.97 -4.73
C GLY A 72 -13.32 -7.04 -5.62
N THR A 73 -12.72 -6.57 -6.72
CA THR A 73 -12.09 -7.45 -7.71
C THR A 73 -10.70 -6.93 -8.05
N TRP A 74 -9.72 -7.83 -7.94
CA TRP A 74 -8.34 -7.56 -8.33
C TRP A 74 -8.15 -7.55 -9.84
N ARG A 75 -7.39 -6.57 -10.34
CA ARG A 75 -7.04 -6.39 -11.75
C ARG A 75 -5.75 -7.14 -12.06
N TYR A 76 -5.84 -8.46 -12.17
CA TYR A 76 -4.70 -9.37 -12.38
C TYR A 76 -3.74 -8.96 -13.51
N LYS A 77 -4.26 -8.43 -14.63
CA LYS A 77 -3.41 -7.96 -15.74
C LYS A 77 -2.52 -6.77 -15.34
N LYS A 78 -3.08 -5.82 -14.59
CA LYS A 78 -2.33 -4.65 -14.11
C LYS A 78 -1.36 -5.03 -13.00
N LEU A 79 -1.75 -5.98 -12.14
CA LEU A 79 -0.88 -6.57 -11.13
C LEU A 79 0.34 -7.24 -11.79
N ALA A 80 0.11 -8.14 -12.76
CA ALA A 80 1.18 -8.77 -13.54
C ALA A 80 2.13 -7.74 -14.18
N GLN A 81 1.57 -6.67 -14.75
CA GLN A 81 2.37 -5.63 -15.41
C GLN A 81 3.34 -4.94 -14.44
N LEU A 82 2.93 -4.72 -13.19
CA LEU A 82 3.71 -3.96 -12.22
C LEU A 82 4.54 -4.84 -11.27
N ASN A 83 4.20 -6.12 -11.13
CA ASN A 83 4.94 -7.11 -10.35
C ASN A 83 5.80 -8.04 -11.23
N ASN A 84 6.38 -7.52 -12.31
CA ASN A 84 7.30 -8.27 -13.20
C ASN A 84 6.74 -9.63 -13.70
N GLY A 85 5.46 -9.65 -14.07
CA GLY A 85 4.75 -10.83 -14.55
C GLY A 85 4.01 -11.62 -13.47
N ASN A 86 4.27 -11.37 -12.17
CA ASN A 86 3.61 -12.08 -11.08
C ASN A 86 2.23 -11.47 -10.76
N ASN A 87 1.17 -12.24 -10.92
CA ASN A 87 -0.20 -11.83 -10.55
C ASN A 87 -0.76 -12.58 -9.34
N THR A 88 0.10 -13.25 -8.58
CA THR A 88 -0.30 -13.97 -7.36
C THR A 88 -0.59 -12.97 -6.25
N ILE A 89 -1.68 -13.21 -5.52
CA ILE A 89 -2.15 -12.36 -4.43
C ILE A 89 -2.11 -13.18 -3.14
N PRO A 90 -1.50 -12.68 -2.06
CA PRO A 90 -1.55 -13.35 -0.76
C PRO A 90 -2.98 -13.50 -0.23
N LYS A 91 -3.31 -14.66 0.33
CA LYS A 91 -4.68 -14.99 0.80
C LYS A 91 -5.21 -14.06 1.88
N VAL A 92 -4.34 -13.44 2.68
CA VAL A 92 -4.76 -12.43 3.67
C VAL A 92 -5.64 -11.34 3.07
N PHE A 93 -5.40 -10.94 1.81
CA PHE A 93 -6.19 -9.89 1.17
C PHE A 93 -7.64 -10.33 0.87
N ASP A 94 -7.93 -11.64 0.89
CA ASP A 94 -9.30 -12.15 0.81
C ASP A 94 -10.08 -11.95 2.12
N LYS A 95 -9.38 -11.72 3.24
CA LYS A 95 -9.96 -11.50 4.57
C LYS A 95 -10.21 -10.03 4.88
N LEU A 96 -9.76 -9.13 4.01
CA LEU A 96 -9.96 -7.70 4.17
C LEU A 96 -11.28 -7.30 3.53
N LEU A 97 -12.06 -6.48 4.24
CA LEU A 97 -13.27 -5.87 3.69
C LEU A 97 -12.91 -5.02 2.48
N MET A 98 -11.92 -4.16 2.64
CA MET A 98 -11.35 -3.38 1.55
C MET A 98 -9.83 -3.44 1.65
N THR A 99 -9.17 -3.43 0.50
CA THR A 99 -7.72 -3.29 0.47
C THR A 99 -7.33 -1.96 1.10
N PRO A 100 -6.38 -1.95 2.06
CA PRO A 100 -6.07 -0.76 2.81
C PRO A 100 -5.37 0.25 1.90
N PHE A 101 -5.82 1.50 1.97
CA PHE A 101 -5.30 2.57 1.12
C PHE A 101 -3.81 2.78 1.36
N HIS A 102 -3.02 2.65 0.30
CA HIS A 102 -1.61 2.99 0.30
C HIS A 102 -1.20 3.57 -1.06
N GLN A 103 -0.22 4.48 -1.02
CA GLN A 103 0.32 5.17 -2.18
C GLN A 103 1.85 5.14 -2.10
N TRP A 104 2.49 4.71 -3.18
CA TRP A 104 3.94 4.51 -3.23
C TRP A 104 4.50 4.86 -4.62
N ILE A 105 5.80 4.68 -4.79
CA ILE A 105 6.54 5.04 -5.99
C ILE A 105 6.88 3.80 -6.81
N TYR A 106 6.78 3.89 -8.13
CA TYR A 106 7.26 2.87 -9.06
C TYR A 106 8.26 3.45 -10.05
N TYR A 107 9.38 2.77 -10.29
CA TYR A 107 10.37 3.17 -11.27
C TYR A 107 11.19 1.96 -11.72
N GLU A 108 11.34 1.78 -13.04
CA GLU A 108 12.17 0.74 -13.65
C GLU A 108 11.91 -0.67 -13.08
N GLY A 109 10.64 -1.10 -13.01
CA GLY A 109 10.30 -2.46 -12.56
C GLY A 109 10.29 -2.66 -11.04
N LYS A 110 10.49 -1.58 -10.26
CA LYS A 110 10.56 -1.65 -8.80
C LYS A 110 9.56 -0.72 -8.11
N HIS A 111 9.06 -1.19 -6.98
CA HIS A 111 8.22 -0.46 -6.04
C HIS A 111 9.05 0.05 -4.88
N TYR A 112 8.96 1.35 -4.60
CA TYR A 112 9.67 2.03 -3.53
C TYR A 112 8.67 2.70 -2.59
N ASP A 113 8.95 2.67 -1.31
CA ASP A 113 8.21 3.43 -0.30
C ASP A 113 9.18 4.07 0.72
N ALA A 114 8.65 4.56 1.85
CA ALA A 114 9.49 5.15 2.89
C ALA A 114 10.33 4.12 3.66
N GLU A 115 9.91 2.87 3.74
CA GLU A 115 10.57 1.80 4.48
C GLU A 115 11.53 0.97 3.63
N GLU A 116 11.32 0.98 2.31
CA GLU A 116 12.08 0.20 1.33
C GLU A 116 12.63 1.09 0.20
N ILE A 117 13.72 1.79 0.53
CA ILE A 117 14.36 2.76 -0.37
C ILE A 117 15.14 2.12 -1.53
N ASN A 118 15.45 0.81 -1.44
CA ASN A 118 16.13 0.09 -2.52
C ASN A 118 15.13 -0.49 -3.52
N GLY A 119 13.86 -0.47 -3.15
CA GLY A 119 12.73 -0.95 -3.92
C GLY A 119 12.69 -2.46 -4.07
N VAL A 120 11.49 -2.97 -4.33
CA VAL A 120 11.20 -4.40 -4.51
C VAL A 120 10.52 -4.65 -5.85
N GLU A 121 10.73 -5.82 -6.41
CA GLU A 121 10.17 -6.20 -7.72
C GLU A 121 8.70 -6.60 -7.65
N ASN A 122 8.25 -7.08 -6.50
CA ASN A 122 6.85 -7.42 -6.24
C ASN A 122 6.31 -6.46 -5.17
N LEU A 123 5.19 -5.80 -5.45
CA LEU A 123 4.60 -4.85 -4.52
C LEU A 123 4.31 -5.50 -3.15
N PHE A 124 3.97 -6.79 -3.10
CA PHE A 124 3.66 -7.47 -1.84
C PHE A 124 4.90 -7.68 -0.95
N ASP A 125 6.11 -7.45 -1.46
CA ASP A 125 7.34 -7.46 -0.67
C ASP A 125 7.57 -6.13 0.07
N LEU A 126 6.78 -5.09 -0.21
CA LEU A 126 6.85 -3.85 0.57
C LEU A 126 6.44 -4.12 2.02
N PRO A 127 7.15 -3.53 3.01
CA PRO A 127 6.87 -3.74 4.44
C PRO A 127 5.40 -3.53 4.82
N TYR A 128 4.74 -2.53 4.24
CA TYR A 128 3.33 -2.25 4.47
C TYR A 128 2.41 -3.46 4.18
N PHE A 129 2.63 -4.18 3.08
CA PHE A 129 1.83 -5.36 2.74
C PHE A 129 2.30 -6.61 3.50
N GLN A 130 3.59 -6.70 3.79
CA GLN A 130 4.16 -7.77 4.60
C GLN A 130 3.59 -7.81 6.02
N ASP A 131 3.24 -6.66 6.60
CA ASP A 131 2.57 -6.61 7.91
C ASP A 131 1.23 -7.34 7.91
N TYR A 132 0.45 -7.25 6.82
CA TYR A 132 -0.79 -8.01 6.67
C TYR A 132 -0.51 -9.51 6.52
N ILE A 133 0.46 -9.89 5.68
CA ILE A 133 0.82 -11.29 5.46
C ILE A 133 1.24 -11.95 6.79
N LYS A 134 2.11 -11.28 7.56
CA LYS A 134 2.54 -11.76 8.88
C LYS A 134 1.41 -11.77 9.91
N ALA A 135 0.47 -10.82 9.82
CA ALA A 135 -0.70 -10.82 10.70
C ALA A 135 -1.62 -12.01 10.46
N GLU A 136 -1.71 -12.54 9.23
CA GLU A 136 -2.46 -13.77 8.95
C GLU A 136 -1.84 -15.01 9.61
N GLU A 137 -0.51 -15.03 9.72
CA GLU A 137 0.24 -16.14 10.33
C GLU A 137 0.28 -16.06 11.87
N ASN A 138 -0.06 -14.90 12.44
CA ASN A 138 -0.04 -14.66 13.88
C ASN A 138 -1.46 -14.58 14.47
N PRO A 139 -1.93 -15.60 15.21
CA PRO A 139 -3.28 -15.63 15.76
C PRO A 139 -3.57 -14.52 16.79
N GLU A 140 -2.53 -13.94 17.40
CA GLU A 140 -2.67 -12.84 18.35
C GLU A 140 -2.76 -11.46 17.65
N SER A 141 -2.55 -11.40 16.34
CA SER A 141 -2.59 -10.14 15.59
C SER A 141 -4.03 -9.66 15.40
N THR A 142 -4.29 -8.42 15.79
CA THR A 142 -5.59 -7.74 15.58
C THR A 142 -5.62 -6.86 14.33
N LEU A 143 -4.56 -6.88 13.51
CA LEU A 143 -4.40 -5.94 12.39
C LEU A 143 -5.54 -6.07 11.36
N ILE A 144 -5.90 -7.30 10.97
CA ILE A 144 -6.94 -7.57 9.98
C ILE A 144 -8.31 -7.11 10.52
N GLU A 145 -8.65 -7.49 11.75
CA GLU A 145 -9.90 -7.10 12.40
C GLU A 145 -10.03 -5.58 12.53
N ARG A 146 -8.97 -4.92 13.02
CA ARG A 146 -8.93 -3.46 13.15
C ARG A 146 -9.07 -2.78 11.80
N THR A 147 -8.36 -3.27 10.77
CA THR A 147 -8.47 -2.72 9.41
C THR A 147 -9.90 -2.84 8.88
N ASN A 148 -10.54 -4.00 9.05
CA ASN A 148 -11.93 -4.20 8.62
C ASN A 148 -12.90 -3.28 9.36
N LYS A 149 -12.73 -3.11 10.68
CA LYS A 149 -13.53 -2.19 11.49
C LYS A 149 -13.40 -0.74 11.02
N GLU A 150 -12.18 -0.28 10.74
CA GLU A 150 -11.94 1.08 10.21
C GLU A 150 -12.48 1.27 8.79
N SER A 151 -12.33 0.27 7.92
CA SER A 151 -12.94 0.31 6.57
C SER A 151 -14.46 0.40 6.65
N LEU A 152 -15.10 -0.38 7.52
CA LEU A 152 -16.55 -0.33 7.72
C LEU A 152 -17.00 1.04 8.23
N ARG A 153 -16.30 1.61 9.22
CA ARG A 153 -16.56 2.96 9.74
C ARG A 153 -16.54 4.01 8.64
N ARG A 154 -15.49 3.98 7.80
CA ARG A 154 -15.37 4.87 6.63
C ARG A 154 -16.50 4.68 5.62
N MET A 155 -16.93 3.44 5.36
CA MET A 155 -18.02 3.14 4.43
C MET A 155 -19.37 3.69 4.91
N ILE A 156 -19.64 3.64 6.21
CA ILE A 156 -20.89 4.10 6.81
C ILE A 156 -20.85 5.56 7.30
N GLY A 157 -19.70 6.23 7.16
CA GLY A 157 -19.52 7.64 7.49
C GLY A 157 -19.51 7.95 8.99
N ILE A 158 -19.02 7.01 9.83
CA ILE A 158 -18.88 7.19 11.29
C ILE A 158 -17.43 7.14 11.77
#